data_AF-A0A8K0J1X5-F1
#
_entry.id   AF-A0A8K0J1X5-F1
#
_cell.length_a   1.000
_cell.length_b   1.000
_cell.length_c   1.000
_cell.angle_alpha   90.00
_cell.angle_beta   90.00
_cell.angle_gamma   90.00
#
_symmetry.space_group_name_H-M   'P 1'
#
loop_
_entity.id
_entity.type
_entity.pdbx_description
1 polymer ?
#
loop_
_entity_poly.entity_id
_entity_poly.type
_entity_poly.pdbx_seq_one_letter_code
_entity_poly.pdbx_strand_id
1 'polypeptide(L)'
;MGGGGKVPYPKHVWSPAGGWYAQPGNWRANTVIAAGVIVGMVAVTWKFSAERETWARKPEPGEWHPSRYWSKQLVQWDKEDRQKAEQGKSQE
;
A
#
# COMPACT_ATOMS: atom_id res chain seq x y z
N MET A 1 18.80 26.23 0.55
CA MET A 1 19.77 25.22 1.00
C MET A 1 20.92 25.18 -0.01
N GLY A 2 22.02 25.87 0.29
CA GLY A 2 23.21 25.88 -0.57
C GLY A 2 24.08 24.69 -0.23
N GLY A 3 24.19 23.72 -1.15
CA GLY A 3 25.21 22.68 -1.02
C GLY A 3 26.58 23.37 -1.07
N GLY A 4 27.40 23.18 -0.03
CA GLY A 4 28.78 23.64 -0.03
C GLY A 4 29.55 23.16 -1.27
N GLY A 5 30.71 23.77 -1.54
CA GLY A 5 31.51 23.48 -2.73
C GLY A 5 31.71 21.97 -2.96
N LYS A 6 31.46 21.51 -4.19
CA LYS A 6 31.65 20.09 -4.54
C LYS A 6 33.13 19.76 -4.57
N VAL A 7 33.56 18.77 -3.79
CA VAL A 7 34.93 18.22 -3.85
C VAL A 7 35.14 17.56 -5.23
N PRO A 8 36.32 17.66 -5.87
CA PRO A 8 36.60 16.95 -7.10
C PRO A 8 36.41 15.43 -6.96
N TYR A 9 35.83 14.79 -7.98
CA TYR A 9 35.55 13.36 -8.01
C TYR A 9 35.73 12.80 -9.44
N PRO A 10 36.06 11.51 -9.58
CA PRO A 10 36.23 10.89 -10.90
C PRO A 10 34.88 10.81 -11.64
N LYS A 11 34.82 11.38 -12.85
CA LYS A 11 33.58 11.44 -13.66
C LYS A 11 33.27 10.15 -14.42
N HIS A 12 34.27 9.30 -14.63
CA HIS A 12 34.16 8.07 -15.41
C HIS A 12 33.77 6.85 -14.58
N VAL A 13 33.72 6.98 -13.25
CA VAL A 13 33.30 5.89 -12.36
C VAL A 13 31.79 5.84 -12.32
N TRP A 14 31.23 4.65 -12.57
CA TRP A 14 29.80 4.38 -12.51
C TRP A 14 29.49 3.40 -11.38
N SER A 15 28.38 3.62 -10.69
CA SER A 15 27.80 2.69 -9.71
C SER A 15 26.28 2.69 -9.85
N PRO A 16 25.62 1.54 -9.60
CA PRO A 16 24.17 1.43 -9.73
C PRO A 16 23.39 2.34 -8.79
N ALA A 17 23.95 2.68 -7.63
CA ALA A 17 23.33 3.62 -6.69
C ALA A 17 23.56 5.11 -7.05
N GLY A 18 24.32 5.37 -8.13
CA GLY A 18 24.79 6.70 -8.50
C GLY A 18 26.24 6.94 -8.09
N GLY A 19 26.59 8.18 -7.79
CA GLY A 19 27.94 8.57 -7.42
C GLY A 19 27.95 9.89 -6.66
N TRP A 20 29.07 10.59 -6.69
CA TRP A 20 29.23 11.86 -5.98
C TRP A 20 28.26 12.94 -6.50
N TYR A 21 27.40 13.44 -5.61
CA TYR A 21 26.45 14.52 -5.86
C TYR A 21 25.55 14.28 -7.09
N ALA A 22 25.08 13.03 -7.25
CA ALA A 22 24.20 12.65 -8.36
C ALA A 22 22.90 13.48 -8.35
N GLN A 23 22.73 14.30 -9.39
CA GLN A 23 21.52 15.09 -9.61
C GLN A 23 21.17 15.07 -11.11
N PRO A 24 20.66 13.94 -11.62
CA PRO A 24 20.34 13.82 -13.04
C PRO A 24 19.18 14.74 -13.38
N GLY A 25 19.21 15.35 -14.58
CA GLY A 25 18.18 16.31 -15.01
C GLY A 25 16.76 15.72 -15.09
N ASN A 26 16.65 14.41 -15.27
CA ASN A 26 15.38 13.67 -15.37
C ASN A 26 14.94 12.98 -14.07
N TRP A 27 15.49 13.35 -12.91
CA TRP A 27 15.20 12.67 -11.64
C TRP A 27 13.70 12.54 -11.35
N ARG A 28 12.90 13.57 -11.64
CA ARG A 28 11.44 13.57 -11.42
C ARG A 28 10.73 12.48 -12.21
N ALA A 29 11.01 12.40 -13.51
CA ALA A 29 10.39 11.40 -14.38
C ALA A 29 10.79 9.98 -13.94
N ASN A 30 12.06 9.75 -13.63
CA ASN A 30 12.53 8.46 -13.17
C ASN A 30 11.88 8.05 -11.83
N THR A 31 11.72 8.99 -10.89
CA THR A 31 11.01 8.73 -9.63
C THR A 31 9.54 8.39 -9.86
N VAL A 32 8.85 9.10 -10.76
CA VAL A 32 7.45 8.80 -11.10
C VAL A 32 7.32 7.41 -11.71
N ILE A 33 8.22 7.02 -12.61
CA ILE A 33 8.24 5.67 -13.21
C ILE A 33 8.46 4.62 -12.12
N ALA A 34 9.48 4.80 -11.27
CA ALA A 34 9.76 3.86 -10.18
C ALA A 34 8.58 3.73 -9.21
N ALA A 35 7.95 4.85 -8.83
CA ALA A 35 6.77 4.85 -7.98
C ALA A 35 5.59 4.13 -8.66
N GLY A 36 5.37 4.36 -9.96
CA GLY A 36 4.33 3.67 -10.73
C GLY A 36 4.51 2.15 -10.74
N VAL A 37 5.75 1.68 -10.92
CA VAL A 37 6.07 0.24 -10.87
C VAL A 37 5.77 -0.34 -9.48
N ILE A 38 6.23 0.34 -8.41
CA ILE A 38 5.99 -0.10 -7.03
C ILE A 38 4.48 -0.16 -6.73
N VAL A 39 3.73 0.88 -7.07
CA VAL A 39 2.27 0.92 -6.88
C VAL A 39 1.58 -0.22 -7.65
N GLY A 40 2.00 -0.48 -8.90
CA GLY A 40 1.50 -1.59 -9.69
C GLY A 40 1.73 -2.95 -9.01
N MET A 41 2.95 -3.20 -8.52
CA MET A 41 3.29 -4.43 -7.79
C MET A 41 2.47 -4.59 -6.51
N VAL A 42 2.33 -3.51 -5.73
CA VAL A 42 1.54 -3.51 -4.49
C VAL A 42 0.07 -3.79 -4.79
N ALA A 43 -0.51 -3.14 -5.81
CA ALA A 43 -1.92 -3.34 -6.16
C ALA A 43 -2.21 -4.78 -6.57
N VAL A 44 -1.36 -5.38 -7.41
CA VAL A 44 -1.52 -6.78 -7.84
C VAL A 44 -1.39 -7.73 -6.66
N THR A 45 -0.35 -7.56 -5.84
CA THR A 45 -0.08 -8.43 -4.69
C THR A 45 -1.17 -8.30 -3.63
N TRP A 46 -1.63 -7.08 -3.35
CA TRP A 46 -2.72 -6.83 -2.42
C TRP A 46 -4.02 -7.46 -2.89
N LYS A 47 -4.41 -7.27 -4.15
CA LYS A 47 -5.61 -7.90 -4.72
C LYS A 47 -5.52 -9.43 -4.65
N PHE A 48 -4.38 -10.00 -5.03
CA PHE A 48 -4.15 -11.45 -4.97
C PHE A 48 -4.27 -12.00 -3.54
N SER A 49 -3.70 -11.29 -2.57
CA SER A 49 -3.76 -11.64 -1.15
C SER A 49 -5.17 -11.50 -0.59
N ALA A 50 -5.85 -10.38 -0.83
CA ALA A 50 -7.19 -10.09 -0.33
C ALA A 50 -8.24 -11.10 -0.83
N GLU A 51 -8.07 -11.62 -2.05
CA GLU A 51 -8.95 -12.66 -2.60
C GLU A 51 -8.75 -14.04 -1.96
N ARG A 52 -7.58 -14.30 -1.37
CA ARG A 52 -7.21 -15.56 -0.72
C ARG A 52 -7.28 -15.51 0.79
N GLU A 53 -7.55 -14.34 1.34
CA GLU A 53 -7.68 -14.15 2.78
C GLU A 53 -8.91 -14.91 3.29
N THR A 54 -8.65 -15.88 4.16
CA THR A 54 -9.70 -16.67 4.83
C THR A 54 -9.51 -16.61 6.34
N TRP A 55 -10.60 -16.42 7.06
CA TRP A 55 -10.71 -16.30 8.50
C TRP A 55 -11.30 -17.58 9.09
N ALA A 56 -10.62 -18.12 10.10
CA ALA A 56 -11.06 -19.33 10.78
C ALA A 56 -12.36 -19.12 11.58
N ARG A 57 -12.56 -17.91 12.11
CA ARG A 57 -13.76 -17.51 12.86
C ARG A 57 -14.09 -16.04 12.61
N LYS A 58 -15.34 -15.67 12.88
CA LYS A 58 -15.77 -14.28 12.90
C LYS A 58 -15.12 -13.53 14.07
N PRO A 59 -14.55 -12.32 13.86
CA PRO A 59 -14.01 -11.50 14.94
C PRO A 59 -15.05 -11.11 15.97
N GLU A 60 -14.61 -10.77 17.18
CA GLU A 60 -15.53 -10.34 18.23
C GLU A 60 -16.10 -8.94 17.95
N PRO A 61 -17.35 -8.65 18.37
CA PRO A 61 -17.92 -7.31 18.23
C PRO A 61 -17.05 -6.27 18.94
N GLY A 62 -16.59 -5.25 18.21
CA GLY A 62 -15.71 -4.20 18.73
C GLY A 62 -14.23 -4.36 18.39
N GLU A 63 -13.79 -5.53 17.89
CA GLU A 63 -12.42 -5.70 17.43
C GLU A 63 -12.17 -5.01 16.08
N TRP A 64 -11.17 -4.13 16.04
CA TRP A 64 -10.76 -3.46 14.81
C TRP A 64 -9.70 -4.28 14.06
N HIS A 65 -9.97 -4.55 12.79
CA HIS A 65 -9.01 -5.13 11.86
C HIS A 65 -8.98 -4.33 10.57
N PRO A 66 -7.79 -3.98 10.04
CA PRO A 66 -7.69 -3.23 8.81
C PRO A 66 -8.24 -4.02 7.61
N SER A 67 -8.14 -5.35 7.62
CA SER A 67 -8.66 -6.15 6.51
C SER A 67 -10.18 -6.17 6.40
N ARG A 68 -10.92 -5.63 7.37
CA ARG A 68 -12.37 -5.40 7.22
C ARG A 68 -12.72 -4.53 6.01
N TYR A 69 -11.79 -3.72 5.50
CA TYR A 69 -12.03 -2.89 4.32
C TYR A 69 -11.97 -3.65 2.98
N TRP A 70 -11.27 -4.80 2.91
CA TRP A 70 -11.02 -5.50 1.64
C TRP A 70 -11.25 -7.02 1.67
N SER A 71 -11.20 -7.64 2.85
CA SER A 71 -11.40 -9.08 3.03
C SER A 71 -12.87 -9.44 2.77
N LYS A 72 -13.11 -10.31 1.78
CA LYS A 72 -14.46 -10.67 1.34
C LYS A 72 -15.31 -11.23 2.48
N GLN A 73 -14.73 -12.10 3.31
CA GLN A 73 -15.45 -12.74 4.42
C GLN A 73 -15.84 -11.72 5.50
N LEU A 74 -14.92 -10.84 5.90
CA LEU A 74 -15.20 -9.82 6.91
C LEU A 74 -16.26 -8.82 6.42
N VAL A 75 -16.14 -8.34 5.19
CA VAL A 75 -17.13 -7.42 4.59
C VAL A 75 -18.51 -8.07 4.54
N GLN A 76 -18.59 -9.36 4.23
CA GLN A 76 -19.86 -10.08 4.17
C GLN A 76 -20.48 -10.23 5.58
N TRP A 77 -19.69 -10.66 6.56
CA TRP A 77 -20.14 -10.76 7.95
C TRP A 77 -20.60 -9.42 8.53
N ASP A 78 -19.91 -8.31 8.20
CA ASP A 78 -20.29 -6.96 8.64
C ASP A 78 -21.62 -6.51 8.00
N LYS A 79 -21.90 -6.91 6.75
CA LYS A 79 -23.20 -6.65 6.09
C LYS A 79 -24.32 -7.44 6.75
N GLU A 80 -24.08 -8.71 7.05
CA GLU A 80 -25.06 -9.59 7.71
C GLU A 80 -25.42 -9.07 9.11
N ASP A 81 -24.45 -8.58 9.88
CA ASP A 81 -24.74 -8.02 11.21
C ASP A 81 -25.58 -6.76 11.13
N ARG A 82 -25.33 -5.88 10.15
CA ARG A 82 -26.14 -4.68 9.94
C ARG A 82 -27.58 -5.04 9.59
N GLN A 83 -27.78 -6.01 8.70
CA GLN A 83 -29.12 -6.47 8.30
C GLN A 83 -29.87 -7.09 9.49
N LYS A 84 -29.21 -7.90 10.31
CA LYS A 84 -29.82 -8.48 11.53
C LYS A 84 -30.21 -7.39 12.53
N ALA A 85 -29.36 -6.37 12.71
CA ALA A 85 -29.67 -5.25 13.58
C ALA A 85 -30.85 -4.41 13.08
N GLU A 86 -31.01 -4.26 11.75
CA GLU A 86 -32.15 -3.56 11.14
C GLU A 86 -33.47 -4.37 11.24
N GLN A 87 -33.39 -5.68 11.03
CA GLN A 87 -34.55 -6.57 11.17
C GLN A 87 -35.05 -6.63 12.62
N GLY A 88 -34.15 -6.71 13.60
CA GLY A 88 -34.51 -6.69 15.02
C GLY A 88 -35.25 -5.41 15.40
N LYS A 89 -34.79 -4.24 14.92
CA LYS A 89 -35.46 -2.96 15.15
C LYS A 89 -36.83 -2.82 14.48
N SER A 90 -37.09 -3.60 13.43
CA SER A 90 -38.36 -3.56 12.70
C SER A 90 -39.41 -4.50 13.28
N GLN A 91 -38.99 -5.46 14.12
CA GLN A 91 -39.87 -6.41 14.81
C GLN A 91 -40.24 -5.96 16.23
N GLU A 92 -39.60 -4.90 16.73
CA GLU A 92 -39.90 -4.22 18.00
C GLU A 92 -40.85 -3.04 17.76
#